data_AF-A0A2B4FM69-F1
#
_entry.id   AF-A0A2B4FM69-F1
#
_cell.length_a   1.000
_cell.length_b   1.000
_cell.length_c   1.000
_cell.angle_alpha   90.00
_cell.angle_beta   90.00
_cell.angle_gamma   90.00
#
_symmetry.space_group_name_H-M   'P 1'
#
loop_
_entity.id
_entity.type
_entity.pdbx_description
1 polymer ?
#
loop_
_entity_poly.entity_id
_entity_poly.type
_entity_poly.pdbx_seq_one_letter_code
_entity_poly.pdbx_strand_id
1 'polypeptide(L)'
;MFQNLPKGVLLMNKKFSFLFLLIMATCFGFSSSVFAAGTVPPNDLTTTFSYTLKRNALLISYQCEVDKKYGSYPSKTYSFFVNRHLDGGEWDYKSIYGSENTYIFDNRAMTGEDLGNMHFGYIGRALGLTTTQLLSHEEMNKIWSSEYVKDWSKGYFDEVKDRIWIMKGAQMWDNKTLPKPVSNIQID
;
A
#
# COMPACT_ATOMS: atom_id res chain seq x y z
N MET A 1 -22.53 9.08 -68.75
CA MET A 1 -21.25 8.99 -69.50
C MET A 1 -20.27 8.28 -68.58
N PHE A 2 -19.71 7.09 -68.80
CA PHE A 2 -19.53 6.16 -69.92
C PHE A 2 -19.66 4.74 -69.33
N GLN A 3 -20.51 3.86 -69.87
CA GLN A 3 -20.18 2.78 -70.82
C GLN A 3 -19.14 1.74 -70.34
N ASN A 4 -19.65 0.50 -70.20
CA ASN A 4 -19.11 -0.77 -70.70
C ASN A 4 -17.74 -1.27 -70.22
N LEU A 5 -17.76 -2.38 -69.48
CA LEU A 5 -16.70 -3.39 -69.53
C LEU A 5 -17.33 -4.77 -69.83
N PRO A 6 -16.75 -5.56 -70.76
CA PRO A 6 -17.40 -6.72 -71.35
C PRO A 6 -17.29 -7.98 -70.49
N LYS A 7 -18.27 -8.88 -70.71
CA LYS A 7 -18.28 -10.28 -70.28
C LYS A 7 -17.58 -11.16 -71.32
N GLY A 8 -16.87 -12.18 -70.82
CA GLY A 8 -16.28 -13.28 -71.59
C GLY A 8 -14.79 -13.06 -71.89
N VAL A 9 -13.90 -14.05 -71.86
CA VAL A 9 -14.07 -15.48 -72.00
C VAL A 9 -12.87 -16.18 -71.34
N LEU A 10 -13.19 -17.29 -70.67
CA LEU A 10 -12.33 -18.41 -70.30
C LEU A 10 -11.01 -18.53 -71.08
N LEU A 11 -9.94 -18.83 -70.34
CA LEU A 11 -9.06 -19.93 -70.76
C LEU A 11 -8.50 -20.64 -69.53
N MET A 12 -8.95 -21.89 -69.39
CA MET A 12 -8.39 -22.92 -68.51
C MET A 12 -6.87 -22.97 -68.66
N ASN A 13 -6.16 -23.11 -67.53
CA ASN A 13 -5.08 -24.09 -67.51
C ASN A 13 -4.96 -24.75 -66.13
N LYS A 14 -5.41 -26.00 -66.09
CA LYS A 14 -5.19 -26.96 -65.02
C LYS A 14 -3.69 -27.32 -65.00
N LYS A 15 -2.90 -26.75 -64.11
CA LYS A 15 -1.68 -27.39 -63.60
C LYS A 15 -1.50 -27.04 -62.12
N PHE A 16 -2.03 -27.95 -61.31
CA PHE A 16 -1.42 -28.49 -60.10
C PHE A 16 -0.14 -27.75 -59.65
N SER A 17 -0.26 -26.92 -58.62
CA SER A 17 0.88 -26.58 -57.75
C SER A 17 0.46 -26.81 -56.32
N PHE A 18 0.67 -28.07 -55.90
CA PHE A 18 0.57 -28.57 -54.55
C PHE A 18 1.79 -28.04 -53.77
N LEU A 19 1.85 -26.73 -53.53
CA LEU A 19 2.94 -26.11 -52.80
C LEU A 19 2.46 -24.87 -52.05
N PHE A 20 1.48 -25.04 -51.17
CA PHE A 20 1.13 -24.01 -50.19
C PHE A 20 0.54 -24.60 -48.90
N LEU A 21 1.12 -25.71 -48.43
CA LEU A 21 0.68 -26.38 -47.21
C LEU A 21 1.86 -27.07 -46.49
N LEU A 22 2.98 -26.36 -46.33
CA LEU A 22 4.06 -26.80 -45.44
C LEU A 22 5.00 -25.65 -45.00
N ILE A 23 4.45 -24.59 -44.42
CA ILE A 23 5.23 -23.66 -43.56
C ILE A 23 4.36 -23.29 -42.35
N MET A 24 4.04 -24.30 -41.54
CA MET A 24 3.29 -24.14 -40.30
C MET A 24 3.88 -25.06 -39.24
N ALA A 25 5.20 -24.95 -38.99
CA ALA A 25 5.87 -25.66 -37.91
C ALA A 25 7.30 -25.16 -37.67
N THR A 26 7.51 -23.87 -37.36
CA THR A 26 8.76 -23.46 -36.70
C THR A 26 8.53 -22.28 -35.77
N CYS A 27 8.55 -22.60 -34.46
CA CYS A 27 9.01 -21.76 -33.37
C CYS A 27 8.17 -20.55 -32.96
N PHE A 28 6.92 -20.77 -32.53
CA PHE A 28 6.45 -20.06 -31.34
C PHE A 28 6.86 -20.88 -30.12
N GLY A 29 8.06 -20.62 -29.62
CA GLY A 29 8.38 -20.95 -28.24
C GLY A 29 7.53 -20.06 -27.35
N PHE A 30 6.30 -20.47 -27.06
CA PHE A 30 5.66 -20.04 -25.83
C PHE A 30 6.50 -20.65 -24.71
N SER A 31 7.50 -19.90 -24.25
CA SER A 31 7.97 -20.08 -22.89
C SER A 31 6.76 -19.76 -22.02
N SER A 32 6.00 -20.79 -21.66
CA SER A 32 5.19 -20.74 -20.46
C SER A 32 6.22 -20.52 -19.35
N SER A 33 6.43 -19.26 -18.97
CA SER A 33 6.92 -18.96 -17.65
C SER A 33 5.89 -19.56 -16.72
N VAL A 34 6.15 -20.80 -16.28
CA VAL A 34 5.56 -21.34 -15.08
C VAL A 34 5.98 -20.33 -14.02
N PHE A 35 5.07 -19.40 -13.68
CA PHE A 35 5.21 -18.67 -12.45
C PHE A 35 5.17 -19.75 -11.38
N ALA A 36 6.35 -20.12 -10.87
CA ALA A 36 6.41 -20.82 -9.61
C ALA A 36 5.59 -19.96 -8.65
N ALA A 37 4.50 -20.52 -8.13
CA ALA A 37 3.76 -19.90 -7.06
C ALA A 37 4.70 -19.90 -5.86
N GLY A 38 5.53 -18.86 -5.77
CA GLY A 38 6.43 -18.65 -4.65
C GLY A 38 5.56 -18.42 -3.43
N THR A 39 5.75 -19.22 -2.39
CA THR A 39 5.19 -18.95 -1.08
C THR A 39 5.70 -17.59 -0.61
N VAL A 40 4.80 -16.68 -0.24
CA VAL A 40 5.17 -15.40 0.37
C VAL A 40 5.94 -15.70 1.66
N PRO A 41 7.15 -15.13 1.88
CA PRO A 41 7.90 -15.37 3.10
C PRO A 41 7.05 -15.06 4.35
N PRO A 42 7.10 -15.87 5.42
CA PRO A 42 6.30 -15.63 6.62
C PRO A 42 6.54 -14.27 7.29
N ASN A 43 7.71 -13.66 7.06
CA ASN A 43 8.08 -12.33 7.55
C ASN A 43 7.75 -11.21 6.55
N ASP A 44 7.13 -11.50 5.41
CA ASP A 44 6.61 -10.50 4.48
C ASP A 44 5.22 -10.04 4.92
N LEU A 45 5.19 -8.82 5.44
CA LEU A 45 4.01 -8.15 5.95
C LEU A 45 3.35 -7.24 4.91
N THR A 46 3.78 -7.24 3.64
CA THR A 46 3.27 -6.33 2.60
C THR A 46 1.74 -6.32 2.55
N THR A 47 1.13 -7.50 2.50
CA THR A 47 -0.33 -7.62 2.48
C THR A 47 -0.97 -7.27 3.83
N THR A 48 -0.49 -7.87 4.92
CA THR A 48 -1.10 -7.75 6.26
C THR A 48 -0.95 -6.35 6.82
N PHE A 49 0.23 -5.73 6.70
CA PHE A 49 0.47 -4.37 7.14
C PHE A 49 -0.25 -3.33 6.27
N SER A 50 -0.35 -3.52 4.95
CA SER A 50 -1.18 -2.66 4.10
C SER A 50 -2.66 -2.72 4.48
N TYR A 51 -3.16 -3.91 4.84
CA TYR A 51 -4.52 -4.05 5.36
C TYR A 51 -4.68 -3.30 6.69
N THR A 52 -3.72 -3.46 7.61
CA THR A 52 -3.69 -2.75 8.90
C THR A 52 -3.72 -1.23 8.71
N LEU A 53 -2.90 -0.68 7.82
CA LEU A 53 -2.87 0.76 7.50
C LEU A 53 -4.23 1.26 6.99
N LYS A 54 -4.84 0.55 6.04
CA LYS A 54 -6.17 0.89 5.52
C LYS A 54 -7.26 0.82 6.59
N ARG A 55 -7.31 -0.29 7.35
CA ARG A 55 -8.29 -0.49 8.42
C ARG A 55 -8.19 0.62 9.45
N ASN A 56 -6.98 0.89 9.95
CA ASN A 56 -6.78 1.88 11.00
C ASN A 56 -7.04 3.31 10.50
N ALA A 57 -6.75 3.59 9.22
CA ALA A 57 -7.09 4.87 8.60
C ALA A 57 -8.61 5.07 8.52
N LEU A 58 -9.36 4.03 8.16
CA LEU A 58 -10.83 4.06 8.19
C LEU A 58 -11.37 4.29 9.61
N LEU A 59 -10.76 3.65 10.62
CA LEU A 59 -11.16 3.84 12.02
C LEU A 59 -10.98 5.29 12.49
N ILE A 60 -9.83 5.91 12.20
CA ILE A 60 -9.60 7.31 12.60
C ILE A 60 -10.50 8.26 11.82
N SER A 61 -10.70 8.05 10.51
CA SER A 61 -11.61 8.88 9.71
C SER A 61 -13.06 8.76 10.20
N TYR A 62 -13.51 7.56 10.56
CA TYR A 62 -14.82 7.36 11.18
C TYR A 62 -14.93 8.09 12.51
N GLN A 63 -13.88 8.01 13.35
CA GLN A 63 -13.84 8.73 14.62
C GLN A 63 -13.93 10.25 14.41
N CYS A 64 -13.27 10.81 13.39
CA CYS A 64 -13.40 12.23 13.03
C CYS A 64 -14.87 12.60 12.76
N GLU A 65 -15.59 11.80 11.98
CA GLU A 65 -16.99 12.07 11.62
C GLU A 65 -17.93 11.95 12.83
N VAL A 66 -17.71 10.96 13.69
CA VAL A 66 -18.43 10.83 14.97
C VAL A 66 -18.19 12.07 15.85
N ASP A 67 -16.94 12.47 16.00
CA ASP A 67 -16.55 13.58 16.86
C ASP A 67 -17.11 14.93 16.35
N LYS A 68 -17.13 15.13 15.03
CA LYS A 68 -17.80 16.28 14.39
C LYS A 68 -19.31 16.26 14.64
N LYS A 69 -19.96 15.11 14.45
CA LYS A 69 -21.41 14.95 14.63
C LYS A 69 -21.86 15.30 16.06
N TYR A 70 -21.05 14.97 17.05
CA TYR A 70 -21.35 15.25 18.47
C TYR A 70 -20.70 16.54 19.00
N GLY A 71 -20.06 17.34 18.13
CA GLY A 71 -19.50 18.64 18.49
C GLY A 71 -18.28 18.61 19.41
N SER A 72 -17.59 17.46 19.51
CA SER A 72 -16.38 17.30 20.33
C SER A 72 -15.07 17.28 19.53
N TYR A 73 -15.14 17.43 18.19
CA TYR A 73 -13.97 17.50 17.32
C TYR A 73 -13.09 18.72 17.61
N PRO A 74 -11.75 18.58 17.67
CA PRO A 74 -10.96 17.36 17.44
C PRO A 74 -10.64 16.54 18.72
N SER A 75 -11.18 16.92 19.87
CA SER A 75 -10.73 16.41 21.18
C SER A 75 -10.80 14.89 21.29
N LYS A 76 -11.97 14.26 21.08
CA LYS A 76 -12.08 12.80 21.25
C LYS A 76 -11.31 12.04 20.18
N THR A 77 -11.21 12.60 18.98
CA THR A 77 -10.42 12.03 17.88
C THR A 77 -8.93 12.03 18.23
N TYR A 78 -8.43 13.12 18.80
CA TYR A 78 -7.06 13.19 19.28
C TYR A 78 -6.80 12.23 20.44
N SER A 79 -7.70 12.09 21.43
CA SER A 79 -7.53 11.05 22.47
C SER A 79 -7.55 9.65 21.87
N PHE A 80 -8.44 9.39 20.91
CA PHE A 80 -8.51 8.09 20.24
C PHE A 80 -7.21 7.74 19.52
N PHE A 81 -6.61 8.72 18.82
CA PHE A 81 -5.34 8.57 18.14
C PHE A 81 -4.19 8.31 19.13
N VAL A 82 -4.08 9.12 20.17
CA VAL A 82 -2.99 9.05 21.14
C VAL A 82 -3.07 7.78 21.98
N ASN A 83 -4.22 7.48 22.58
CA ASN A 83 -4.37 6.30 23.45
C ASN A 83 -4.07 4.97 22.74
N ARG A 84 -4.14 4.94 21.41
CA ARG A 84 -3.80 3.75 20.63
C ARG A 84 -2.31 3.63 20.32
N HIS A 85 -1.59 4.75 20.24
CA HIS A 85 -0.15 4.77 19.96
C HIS A 85 0.72 4.78 21.23
N LEU A 86 0.11 5.00 22.40
CA LEU A 86 0.78 4.83 23.70
C LEU A 86 1.24 3.38 23.90
N ASP A 87 2.24 3.20 24.75
CA ASP A 87 2.79 1.90 25.14
C ASP A 87 1.67 0.92 25.54
N GLY A 88 1.64 -0.24 24.88
CA GLY A 88 0.60 -1.26 25.08
C GLY A 88 -0.77 -0.95 24.46
N GLY A 89 -0.89 0.17 23.74
CA GLY A 89 -2.04 0.50 22.93
C GLY A 89 -2.17 -0.39 21.69
N GLU A 90 -3.38 -0.47 21.12
CA GLU A 90 -3.69 -1.34 19.97
C GLU A 90 -2.84 -1.04 18.72
N TRP A 91 -2.28 0.16 18.63
CA TRP A 91 -1.46 0.64 17.50
C TRP A 91 0.01 0.89 17.89
N ASP A 92 0.45 0.38 19.04
CA ASP A 92 1.86 0.34 19.42
C ASP A 92 2.61 -0.72 18.58
N TYR A 93 2.71 -0.46 17.28
CA TYR A 93 3.31 -1.40 16.33
C TYR A 93 4.82 -1.51 16.49
N LYS A 94 5.48 -0.53 17.12
CA LYS A 94 6.89 -0.65 17.52
C LYS A 94 7.06 -1.82 18.51
N SER A 95 6.19 -1.93 19.51
CA SER A 95 6.19 -3.05 20.46
C SER A 95 5.61 -4.34 19.90
N ILE A 96 4.48 -4.28 19.18
CA ILE A 96 3.79 -5.47 18.63
C ILE A 96 4.71 -6.25 17.68
N TYR A 97 5.47 -5.55 16.84
CA TYR A 97 6.41 -6.19 15.92
C TYR A 97 7.79 -6.40 16.53
N GLY A 98 8.11 -5.74 17.64
CA GLY A 98 9.44 -5.68 18.26
C GLY A 98 10.39 -4.76 17.48
N SER A 99 10.96 -3.75 18.16
CA SER A 99 11.71 -2.66 17.52
C SER A 99 12.82 -3.14 16.58
N GLU A 100 13.54 -4.20 16.98
CA GLU A 100 14.70 -4.75 16.25
C GLU A 100 14.37 -5.87 15.26
N ASN A 101 13.16 -6.41 15.31
CA ASN A 101 12.78 -7.53 14.45
C ASN A 101 12.65 -7.05 13.00
N THR A 102 13.17 -7.83 12.05
CA THR A 102 13.18 -7.48 10.63
C THR A 102 12.09 -8.20 9.84
N TYR A 103 11.34 -7.44 9.06
CA TYR A 103 10.24 -7.86 8.20
C TYR A 103 10.46 -7.39 6.76
N ILE A 104 9.69 -7.92 5.84
CA ILE A 104 9.61 -7.44 4.45
C ILE A 104 8.32 -6.64 4.31
N PHE A 105 8.43 -5.42 3.79
CA PHE A 105 7.29 -4.61 3.37
C PHE A 105 7.61 -3.91 2.06
N ASP A 106 6.80 -4.11 1.03
CA ASP A 106 7.01 -3.55 -0.31
C ASP A 106 8.40 -3.90 -0.89
N ASN A 107 8.81 -5.16 -0.73
CA ASN A 107 10.13 -5.67 -1.12
C ASN A 107 11.32 -4.99 -0.41
N ARG A 108 11.10 -4.36 0.75
CA ARG A 108 12.16 -3.74 1.57
C ARG A 108 12.26 -4.43 2.91
N ALA A 109 13.48 -4.66 3.37
CA ALA A 109 13.73 -5.02 4.76
C ALA A 109 13.44 -3.81 5.65
N MET A 110 12.61 -4.00 6.67
CA MET A 110 12.16 -2.97 7.60
C MET A 110 12.15 -3.52 9.02
N THR A 111 12.54 -2.72 10.00
CA THR A 111 12.41 -3.12 11.41
C THR A 111 10.98 -2.91 11.91
N GLY A 112 10.61 -3.53 13.03
CA GLY A 112 9.32 -3.26 13.69
C GLY A 112 9.16 -1.79 14.07
N GLU A 113 10.25 -1.12 14.43
CA GLU A 113 10.28 0.32 14.63
C GLU A 113 9.95 1.11 13.36
N ASP A 114 10.55 0.74 12.22
CA ASP A 114 10.29 1.38 10.93
C ASP A 114 8.81 1.27 10.54
N LEU A 115 8.21 0.10 10.76
CA LEU A 115 6.79 -0.15 10.53
C LEU A 115 5.91 0.67 11.48
N GLY A 116 6.24 0.74 12.77
CA GLY A 116 5.50 1.56 13.74
C GLY A 116 5.51 3.05 13.39
N ASN A 117 6.67 3.60 13.04
CA ASN A 117 6.81 4.98 12.56
C ASN A 117 6.03 5.25 11.27
N MET A 118 6.09 4.30 10.32
CA MET A 118 5.32 4.37 9.08
C MET A 118 3.81 4.36 9.31
N HIS A 119 3.34 3.53 10.23
CA HIS A 119 1.93 3.50 10.64
C HIS A 119 1.51 4.83 11.25
N PHE A 120 2.27 5.36 12.20
CA PHE A 120 2.01 6.65 12.83
C PHE A 120 1.82 7.78 11.80
N GLY A 121 2.74 7.87 10.83
CA GLY A 121 2.66 8.87 9.76
C GLY A 121 1.44 8.68 8.85
N TYR A 122 1.13 7.45 8.46
CA TYR A 122 -0.02 7.15 7.59
C TYR A 122 -1.35 7.49 8.25
N ILE A 123 -1.55 7.07 9.51
CA ILE A 123 -2.76 7.35 10.28
C ILE A 123 -2.87 8.83 10.63
N GLY A 124 -1.75 9.48 10.97
CA GLY A 124 -1.71 10.91 11.22
C GLY A 124 -2.17 11.75 10.03
N ARG A 125 -1.83 11.36 8.80
CA ARG A 125 -2.39 12.01 7.60
C ARG A 125 -3.87 11.70 7.39
N ALA A 126 -4.32 10.48 7.71
CA ALA A 126 -5.75 10.13 7.68
C ALA A 126 -6.59 10.90 8.71
N LEU A 127 -5.99 11.29 9.83
CA LEU A 127 -6.55 12.20 10.84
C LEU A 127 -6.62 13.66 10.33
N GLY A 128 -5.86 14.01 9.30
CA GLY A 128 -5.78 15.36 8.73
C GLY A 128 -4.62 16.21 9.25
N LEU A 129 -3.69 15.63 10.02
CA LEU A 129 -2.51 16.33 10.52
C LEU A 129 -1.54 16.62 9.39
N THR A 130 -1.05 17.86 9.27
CA THR A 130 -0.04 18.21 8.28
C THR A 130 1.26 17.44 8.50
N THR A 131 2.07 17.29 7.45
CA THR A 131 3.40 16.70 7.56
C THR A 131 4.30 17.46 8.54
N THR A 132 4.16 18.79 8.63
CA THR A 132 4.86 19.61 9.64
C THR A 132 4.49 19.20 11.06
N GLN A 133 3.20 19.00 11.33
CA GLN A 133 2.74 18.52 12.64
C GLN A 133 3.29 17.12 12.94
N LEU A 134 3.24 16.21 11.96
CA LEU A 134 3.69 14.83 12.13
C LEU A 134 5.20 14.68 12.33
N LEU A 135 6.00 15.64 11.87
CA LEU A 135 7.46 15.60 12.00
C LEU A 135 8.00 16.42 13.17
N SER A 136 7.13 17.06 13.94
CA SER A 136 7.51 17.90 15.09
C SER A 136 6.94 17.33 16.37
N HIS A 137 7.82 16.90 17.27
CA HIS A 137 7.46 16.47 18.62
C HIS A 137 6.65 17.56 19.35
N GLU A 138 7.06 18.82 19.21
CA GLU A 138 6.38 19.95 19.84
C GLU A 138 4.95 20.10 19.31
N GLU A 139 4.75 19.98 18.00
CA GLU A 139 3.41 20.06 17.39
C GLU A 139 2.55 18.85 17.75
N MET A 140 3.13 17.65 17.82
CA MET A 140 2.40 16.45 18.24
C MET A 140 1.95 16.51 19.70
N ASN A 141 2.77 17.07 20.59
CA ASN A 141 2.36 17.26 21.98
C ASN A 141 1.25 18.32 22.12
N LYS A 142 1.10 19.27 21.18
CA LYS A 142 -0.03 20.23 21.16
C LYS A 142 -1.36 19.57 20.78
N ILE A 143 -1.32 18.47 20.03
CA ILE A 143 -2.52 17.75 19.58
C ILE A 143 -3.20 17.03 20.75
N TRP A 144 -2.45 16.57 21.74
CA TRP A 144 -3.01 16.05 22.98
C TRP A 144 -2.05 16.30 24.14
N SER A 145 -2.40 17.25 25.01
CA SER A 145 -1.66 17.56 26.24
C SER A 145 -2.59 17.47 27.45
N SER A 146 -2.88 16.25 27.89
CA SER A 146 -3.35 16.03 29.26
C SER A 146 -2.15 15.76 30.17
N GLU A 147 -2.24 16.14 31.45
CA GLU A 147 -1.20 15.89 32.46
C GLU A 147 -0.78 14.40 32.53
N TYR A 148 -1.70 13.48 32.24
CA TYR A 148 -1.48 12.02 32.23
C TYR A 148 -0.73 11.47 31.00
N VAL A 149 -0.51 12.28 29.97
CA VAL A 149 0.00 11.85 28.65
C VAL A 149 1.10 12.81 28.19
N LYS A 150 1.85 13.36 29.15
CA LYS A 150 2.96 14.29 28.89
C LYS A 150 4.04 13.59 28.07
N ASP A 151 4.54 14.27 27.05
CA ASP A 151 5.61 13.81 26.16
C ASP A 151 5.34 12.45 25.47
N TRP A 152 4.06 12.08 25.32
CA TRP A 152 3.65 10.79 24.76
C TRP A 152 4.23 10.49 23.38
N SER A 153 4.48 11.53 22.60
CA SER A 153 4.97 11.38 21.23
C SER A 153 6.48 11.19 21.15
N LYS A 154 7.22 11.27 22.27
CA LYS A 154 8.70 11.28 22.30
C LYS A 154 9.31 10.08 21.59
N GLY A 155 8.78 8.88 21.82
CA GLY A 155 9.25 7.64 21.21
C GLY A 155 9.16 7.56 19.68
N TYR A 156 8.54 8.54 19.01
CA TYR A 156 8.45 8.65 17.54
C TYR A 156 9.43 9.69 16.95
N PHE A 157 10.24 10.36 17.77
CA PHE A 157 11.10 11.46 17.32
C PHE A 157 12.54 11.38 17.82
N ASP A 158 12.91 10.26 18.44
CA ASP A 158 14.19 10.05 19.08
C ASP A 158 15.35 10.02 18.07
N GLU A 159 15.10 9.52 16.84
CA GLU A 159 16.10 9.43 15.79
C GLU A 159 15.72 10.15 14.49
N VAL A 160 16.73 10.48 13.67
CA VAL A 160 16.50 10.99 12.29
C VAL A 160 15.75 9.94 11.46
N LYS A 161 15.99 8.66 11.70
CA LYS A 161 15.35 7.53 11.03
C LYS A 161 13.84 7.51 11.25
N ASP A 162 13.37 7.83 12.46
CA ASP A 162 11.94 7.86 12.77
C ASP A 162 11.19 8.83 11.86
N ARG A 163 11.72 10.05 11.73
CA ARG A 163 11.15 11.11 10.88
C ARG A 163 11.08 10.69 9.40
N ILE A 164 12.04 9.91 8.92
CA ILE A 164 12.03 9.38 7.54
C ILE A 164 10.85 8.43 7.35
N TRP A 165 10.62 7.51 8.28
CA TRP A 165 9.55 6.53 8.14
C TRP A 165 8.16 7.10 8.41
N ILE A 166 8.04 8.06 9.33
CA ILE A 166 6.82 8.86 9.49
C ILE A 166 6.49 9.59 8.19
N MET A 167 7.48 10.25 7.57
CA MET A 167 7.31 10.89 6.27
C MET A 167 6.90 9.88 5.18
N LYS A 168 7.48 8.67 5.16
CA LYS A 168 7.08 7.64 4.20
C LYS A 168 5.63 7.19 4.39
N GLY A 169 5.21 6.98 5.63
CA GLY A 169 3.82 6.74 5.99
C GLY A 169 2.90 7.83 5.45
N ALA A 170 3.24 9.09 5.73
CA ALA A 170 2.48 10.24 5.28
C ALA A 170 2.38 10.33 3.75
N GLN A 171 3.50 10.15 3.04
CA GLN A 171 3.55 10.15 1.58
C GLN A 171 2.71 9.04 0.95
N MET A 172 2.66 7.84 1.56
CA MET A 172 1.82 6.76 1.05
C MET A 172 0.32 7.09 1.13
N TRP A 173 -0.09 7.77 2.21
CA TRP A 173 -1.47 8.25 2.33
C TRP A 173 -1.80 9.31 1.28
N ASP A 174 -0.93 10.31 1.14
CA ASP A 174 -1.14 11.45 0.23
C ASP A 174 -1.13 10.99 -1.24
N ASN A 175 -0.17 10.16 -1.62
CA ASN A 175 0.04 9.73 -3.00
C ASN A 175 -0.78 8.49 -3.41
N LYS A 176 -1.53 7.89 -2.48
CA LYS A 176 -2.31 6.65 -2.71
C LYS A 176 -1.46 5.48 -3.20
N THR A 177 -0.23 5.38 -2.72
CA THR A 177 0.76 4.37 -3.14
C THR A 177 0.87 3.19 -2.19
N LEU A 178 -0.17 2.91 -1.40
CA LEU A 178 -0.11 1.77 -0.49
C LEU A 178 0.03 0.46 -1.29
N PRO A 179 0.98 -0.43 -0.95
CA PRO A 179 1.13 -1.70 -1.63
C PRO A 179 -0.19 -2.47 -1.68
N LYS A 180 -0.46 -3.09 -2.82
CA LYS A 180 -1.63 -3.93 -2.96
C LYS A 180 -1.33 -5.30 -2.34
N PRO A 181 -2.31 -5.92 -1.67
CA PRO A 181 -2.24 -7.33 -1.32
C PRO A 181 -1.80 -8.16 -2.54
N VAL A 182 -0.82 -9.05 -2.36
CA VAL A 182 -0.43 -9.98 -3.42
C VAL A 182 -1.61 -10.93 -3.65
N SER A 183 -2.24 -10.89 -4.83
CA SER A 183 -3.49 -11.62 -5.12
C SER A 183 -3.31 -13.13 -5.33
N ASN A 184 -2.13 -13.69 -5.05
CA ASN A 184 -1.78 -15.07 -5.39
C ASN A 184 -1.54 -15.94 -4.16
N ILE A 185 -2.16 -15.64 -3.02
CA ILE A 185 -2.20 -16.57 -1.89
C ILE A 185 -3.26 -17.62 -2.21
N GLN A 186 -2.84 -18.72 -2.85
CA GLN A 186 -3.53 -19.99 -2.64
C GLN A 186 -3.29 -20.33 -1.17
N ILE A 187 -4.36 -20.38 -0.38
CA ILE A 187 -4.30 -20.94 0.97
C ILE A 187 -4.46 -22.43 0.79
N ASP A 188 -3.37 -23.16 1.00
CA ASP A 188 -3.31 -24.62 1.12
C ASP A 188 -4.27 -25.12 2.22
#